data_AF-A0A8J7L938-F1
#
_entry.id   AF-A0A8J7L938-F1
#
_cell.length_a   1.000
_cell.length_b   1.000
_cell.length_c   1.000
_cell.angle_alpha   90.00
_cell.angle_beta   90.00
_cell.angle_gamma   90.00
#
_symmetry.space_group_name_H-M   'P 1'
#
loop_
_entity.id
_entity.type
_entity.pdbx_description
1 polymer ?
#
loop_
_entity_poly.entity_id
_entity_poly.type
_entity_poly.pdbx_seq_one_letter_code
_entity_poly.pdbx_strand_id
1 'polypeptide(L)' 'MNNLRYFAFFVLILAALISAIRQMSIALDEVDIERFTLWTSIASVIAGLPMMLW' A
#
# COMPACT_ATOMS: atom_id res chain seq x y z
N MET A 1 12.45 -10.68 -20.78
CA MET A 1 11.22 -11.04 -20.03
C MET A 1 11.20 -10.61 -18.55
N ASN A 2 12.34 -10.35 -17.88
CA ASN A 2 12.34 -9.94 -16.47
C ASN A 2 11.85 -8.50 -16.21
N ASN A 3 12.21 -7.52 -17.05
CA ASN A 3 11.89 -6.11 -16.80
C ASN A 3 10.39 -5.84 -16.75
N LEU A 4 9.61 -6.51 -17.61
CA LEU A 4 8.15 -6.37 -17.62
C LEU A 4 7.53 -6.93 -16.33
N ARG A 5 8.09 -8.02 -15.77
CA ARG A 5 7.65 -8.60 -14.50
C ARG A 5 7.92 -7.67 -13.33
N TYR A 6 9.12 -7.08 -13.26
CA TYR A 6 9.46 -6.09 -12.23
C TYR A 6 8.59 -4.84 -12.36
N PHE A 7 8.41 -4.32 -13.58
CA PHE A 7 7.55 -3.18 -13.83
C PHE A 7 6.11 -3.44 -13.37
N ALA A 8 5.53 -4.58 -13.76
CA ALA A 8 4.19 -4.97 -13.31
C ALA A 8 4.11 -5.08 -11.79
N PHE A 9 5.13 -5.65 -11.13
CA PHE A 9 5.20 -5.75 -9.68
C PHE A 9 5.18 -4.38 -8.99
N PHE A 10 6.01 -3.43 -9.44
CA PHE A 10 6.03 -2.07 -8.89
C PHE A 10 4.72 -1.32 -9.15
N VAL A 11 4.09 -1.52 -10.31
CA VAL A 11 2.77 -0.93 -10.62
C VAL A 11 1.69 -1.49 -9.69
N LEU A 12 1.72 -2.80 -9.39
CA LEU A 12 0.79 -3.42 -8.45
C LEU A 12 0.96 -2.86 -7.04
N ILE A 13 2.20 -2.70 -6.56
CA ILE A 13 2.48 -2.07 -5.27
C ILE A 13 1.98 -0.63 -5.23
N LEU A 14 2.24 0.14 -6.29
CA LEU A 14 1.78 1.53 -6.39
C LEU A 14 0.25 1.60 -6.30
N ALA A 15 -0.46 0.76 -7.05
CA ALA A 15 -1.92 0.69 -7.00
C ALA A 15 -2.44 0.31 -5.60
N ALA A 16 -1.79 -0.66 -4.95
CA ALA A 16 -2.14 -1.08 -3.60
C ALA A 16 -1.94 0.06 -2.56
N LEU A 17 -0.83 0.80 -2.65
CA LEU A 17 -0.55 1.95 -1.78
C LEU A 17 -1.54 3.09 -2.01
N ILE A 18 -1.88 3.41 -3.25
CA ILE A 18 -2.91 4.42 -3.57
C ILE A 18 -4.26 4.02 -2.97
N SER A 19 -4.63 2.74 -3.06
CA SER A 19 -5.85 2.23 -2.45
C SER A 19 -5.83 2.33 -0.93
N ALA A 20 -4.70 1.99 -0.30
CA ALA A 20 -4.54 2.11 1.15
C ALA A 20 -4.65 3.58 1.61
N ILE A 21 -4.06 4.53 0.88
CA ILE A 21 -4.19 5.96 1.15
C ILE A 21 -5.65 6.40 1.10
N ARG A 22 -6.40 5.96 0.07
CA ARG A 22 -7.83 6.26 -0.04
C ARG A 22 -8.63 5.73 1.17
N GLN A 23 -8.33 4.52 1.63
CA GLN A 23 -9.00 3.93 2.78
C GLN A 23 -8.63 4.64 4.09
N MET A 24 -7.37 5.10 4.23
CA MET A 24 -6.95 5.95 5.35
C MET A 24 -7.67 7.29 5.35
N SER A 25 -7.86 7.93 4.20
CA SER A 25 -8.64 9.18 4.09
C SER A 25 -10.09 8.98 4.53
N ILE A 26 -10.75 7.91 4.06
CA ILE A 26 -12.13 7.59 4.47
C ILE A 26 -12.21 7.35 5.98
N ALA A 27 -11.26 6.61 6.55
CA ALA A 27 -11.22 6.36 7.99
C ALA A 27 -11.04 7.65 8.81
N LEU A 28 -10.21 8.59 8.33
CA LEU A 28 -10.04 9.90 8.97
C LEU A 28 -11.32 10.74 8.88
N ASP A 29 -12.01 10.72 7.73
CA ASP A 29 -13.29 11.41 7.55
C ASP A 29 -14.37 10.85 8.50
N GLU A 30 -14.33 9.55 8.79
CA GLU A 30 -15.22 8.86 9.75
C GLU A 30 -14.75 8.98 11.21
N VAL A 31 -13.60 9.60 11.48
CA VAL A 31 -12.94 9.65 12.81
C VAL A 31 -12.67 8.25 13.39
N ASP A 32 -12.50 7.26 12.51
CA ASP A 32 -12.20 5.87 12.85
C ASP A 32 -10.68 5.64 12.87
N ILE A 33 -10.09 5.92 14.04
CA ILE A 33 -8.64 5.79 14.25
C ILE A 33 -8.18 4.33 14.21
N GLU A 34 -9.03 3.38 14.60
CA GLU A 34 -8.70 1.95 14.55
C GLU A 34 -8.52 1.50 13.09
N ARG A 35 -9.48 1.84 12.24
CA ARG A 35 -9.43 1.56 10.80
C ARG A 35 -8.28 2.29 10.12
N PHE A 36 -8.01 3.54 10.50
CA PHE A 36 -6.84 4.27 10.01
C PHE A 36 -5.52 3.57 10.38
N THR A 37 -5.39 3.11 11.63
CA THR A 37 -4.18 2.44 12.12
C THR A 37 -3.98 1.09 11.43
N LEU A 38 -5.06 0.35 11.17
CA LEU A 38 -5.03 -0.89 10.39
C LEU A 38 -4.52 -0.65 8.96
N TRP A 39 -5.09 0.33 8.24
CA TRP A 39 -4.65 0.62 6.88
C TRP A 39 -3.22 1.18 6.81
N THR A 40 -2.80 1.95 7.82
CA THR A 40 -1.41 2.41 7.96
C THR A 40 -0.45 1.22 8.13
N SER A 41 -0.82 0.25 8.96
CA SER A 41 -0.03 -0.97 9.19
C SER A 41 0.04 -1.85 7.93
N ILE A 42 -1.05 -1.97 7.19
CA ILE A 42 -1.06 -2.70 5.91
C ILE A 42 -0.16 -1.99 4.88
N ALA A 43 -0.28 -0.67 4.77
CA ALA A 43 0.52 0.13 3.85
C ALA A 43 2.02 0.04 4.16
N SER A 44 2.42 0.02 5.44
CA SER A 44 3.82 -0.10 5.82
C SER A 44 4.42 -1.46 5.43
N VAL A 45 3.66 -2.55 5.55
CA VAL A 45 4.05 -3.88 5.06
C VAL A 45 4.24 -3.87 3.55
N ILE A 46 3.27 -3.31 2.80
CA ILE A 46 3.35 -3.22 1.34
C ILE A 46 4.56 -2.39 0.89
N ALA A 47 4.82 -1.26 1.56
CA ALA A 47 5.96 -0.40 1.28
C ALA A 47 7.32 -1.09 1.56
N GLY A 48 7.36 -2.08 2.45
CA GLY A 48 8.53 -2.89 2.73
C GLY A 48 8.84 -3.97 1.68
N LEU A 49 7.84 -4.44 0.92
CA LEU A 49 8.01 -5.53 -0.04
C LEU A 49 9.08 -5.30 -1.11
N PRO A 50 9.21 -4.10 -1.73
CA PRO A 50 10.31 -3.82 -2.65
C PRO A 50 11.70 -4.06 -2.07
N MET A 51 11.89 -3.72 -0.80
CA MET A 51 13.19 -3.84 -0.13
C MET A 51 13.52 -5.30 0.21
N MET A 52 12.51 -6.16 0.42
CA MET A 52 12.71 -7.59 0.69
C MET A 52 13.07 -8.41 -0.54
N LEU A 53 12.80 -7.88 -1.74
CA LEU A 53 13.04 -8.56 -3.02
C LEU A 53 14.38 -8.19 -3.67
N TRP A 54 15.19 -7.39 -2.98
CA TRP A 54 16.53 -6.99 -3.38
C TRP A 54 17.58 -7.74 -2.55
#